data_AF-A0A352PPN1-F1
#
_entry.id   AF-A0A352PPN1-F1
#
_cell.length_a   1.000
_cell.length_b   1.000
_cell.length_c   1.000
_cell.angle_alpha   90.00
_cell.angle_beta   90.00
_cell.angle_gamma   90.00
#
_symmetry.space_group_name_H-M   'P 1'
#
loop_
_entity.id
_entity.type
_entity.pdbx_description
1 polymer ?
#
loop_
_entity_poly.entity_id
_entity_poly.type
_entity_poly.pdbx_seq_one_letter_code
_entity_poly.pdbx_strand_id
1 'polypeptide(L)' 'GSMLHRPSYLATPSFMLRLALGEFASALLEGQKVIPVKLLGAGFRFQYPALPDALQSILADD' A
#
# COMPACT_ATOMS: atom_id res chain seq x y z
N GLY A 1 -8.42 -5.18 -4.70
CA GLY A 1 -9.53 -5.91 -5.35
C GLY A 1 -10.81 -5.84 -4.53
N SER A 2 -10.79 -6.39 -3.32
CA SER A 2 -11.97 -6.54 -2.45
C SER A 2 -12.81 -5.27 -2.26
N MET A 3 -12.20 -4.15 -1.85
CA MET A 3 -12.92 -2.88 -1.62
C MET A 3 -13.59 -2.31 -2.88
N LEU A 4 -13.00 -2.57 -4.05
CA LEU A 4 -13.54 -2.14 -5.35
C LEU A 4 -14.51 -3.16 -5.97
N HIS A 5 -14.76 -4.30 -5.30
CA HIS A 5 -15.49 -5.44 -5.86
C HIS A 5 -14.93 -5.93 -7.21
N ARG A 6 -13.61 -5.80 -7.42
CA ARG A 6 -12.91 -6.23 -8.65
C ARG A 6 -11.91 -7.34 -8.37
N PRO A 7 -11.86 -8.41 -9.19
CA PRO A 7 -10.90 -9.49 -9.01
C PRO A 7 -9.46 -9.00 -9.23
N SER A 8 -8.51 -9.44 -8.40
CA SER A 8 -7.10 -9.03 -8.46
C SER A 8 -6.15 -10.20 -8.18
N TYR A 9 -6.29 -11.29 -8.96
CA TYR A 9 -5.56 -12.55 -8.75
C TYR A 9 -4.22 -12.62 -9.48
N LEU A 10 -4.02 -11.78 -10.50
CA LEU A 10 -2.82 -11.81 -11.31
C LEU A 10 -1.73 -10.97 -10.64
N ALA A 11 -0.62 -11.63 -10.29
CA ALA A 11 0.59 -10.94 -9.85
C ALA A 11 1.31 -10.31 -11.05
N THR A 12 1.79 -9.09 -10.90
CA THR A 12 2.61 -8.42 -11.93
C THR A 12 4.04 -8.98 -11.90
N PRO A 13 4.57 -9.52 -13.00
CA PRO A 13 5.93 -10.01 -13.06
C PRO A 13 6.97 -8.90 -12.87
N SER A 14 8.05 -9.22 -12.16
CA SER A 14 9.08 -8.24 -11.79
C SER A 14 9.82 -7.63 -12.98
N PHE A 15 10.07 -8.41 -14.04
CA PHE A 15 10.74 -7.90 -15.24
C PHE A 15 9.90 -6.84 -15.96
N MET A 16 8.57 -6.97 -15.95
CA MET A 16 7.69 -5.95 -16.56
C MET A 16 7.80 -4.62 -15.81
N LEU A 17 7.84 -4.67 -14.47
CA LEU A 17 8.04 -3.46 -13.65
C LEU A 17 9.41 -2.82 -13.92
N ARG A 18 10.47 -3.63 -14.03
CA ARG A 18 11.81 -3.15 -14.38
C ARG A 18 11.87 -2.52 -15.78
N LEU A 19 11.17 -3.08 -16.76
CA LEU A 19 11.08 -2.50 -18.10
C LEU A 19 10.31 -1.17 -18.11
N ALA A 20 9.23 -1.07 -17.34
CA ALA A 20 8.39 0.13 -17.31
C ALA A 20 8.98 1.27 -16.48
N LEU A 21 9.66 0.96 -15.36
CA LEU A 21 10.09 1.93 -14.35
C LEU A 21 11.61 2.01 -14.16
N GLY A 22 12.39 1.15 -14.83
CA GLY A 22 13.84 1.09 -14.68
C GLY A 22 14.25 0.81 -13.22
N GLU A 23 15.23 1.58 -12.73
CA GLU A 23 15.76 1.47 -11.36
C GLU A 23 14.70 1.76 -10.28
N PHE A 24 13.66 2.54 -10.59
CA PHE A 24 12.59 2.82 -9.63
C PHE A 24 11.74 1.58 -9.34
N ALA A 25 11.77 0.55 -10.20
CA ALA A 25 11.07 -0.71 -9.95
C ALA A 25 11.48 -1.36 -8.62
N SER A 26 12.73 -1.17 -8.18
CA SER A 26 13.23 -1.72 -6.91
C SER A 26 12.43 -1.20 -5.72
N ALA A 27 11.99 0.06 -5.72
CA ALA A 27 11.16 0.62 -4.65
C ALA A 27 9.77 -0.05 -4.54
N LEU A 28 9.25 -0.63 -5.63
CA LEU A 28 7.98 -1.36 -5.64
C LEU A 28 8.15 -2.86 -5.42
N LEU A 29 9.27 -3.42 -5.89
CA LEU A 29 9.58 -4.84 -5.77
C LEU A 29 10.08 -5.22 -4.38
N GLU A 30 10.65 -4.26 -3.66
CA GLU A 30 11.19 -4.45 -2.32
C GLU A 30 10.19 -3.96 -1.26
N GLY A 31 9.99 -4.76 -0.22
CA GLY A 31 9.12 -4.43 0.90
C GLY A 31 9.92 -4.21 2.17
N GLN A 32 9.53 -3.21 2.97
CA GLN A 32 10.09 -2.96 4.29
C GLN A 32 9.01 -3.07 5.36
N LYS A 33 9.25 -3.87 6.39
CA LYS A 33 8.35 -3.99 7.55
C LYS A 33 8.67 -2.89 8.57
N VAL A 34 7.91 -1.81 8.55
CA VAL A 34 8.10 -0.66 9.45
C VAL A 34 7.08 -0.69 10.58
N ILE A 35 7.55 -0.60 11.83
CA ILE A 35 6.70 -0.54 13.03
C ILE A 35 6.76 0.87 13.63
N PRO A 36 5.65 1.59 13.79
CA PRO A 36 5.64 3.01 14.16
C PRO A 36 5.81 3.27 15.67
N VAL A 37 6.79 2.63 16.32
CA VAL A 37 6.99 2.67 17.79
C VAL A 37 7.11 4.09 18.33
N LYS A 38 7.89 4.95 17.66
CA LYS A 38 8.11 6.34 18.11
C LYS A 38 6.84 7.19 18.05
N LEU A 39 6.03 7.04 16.98
CA LEU A 39 4.78 7.79 16.84
C LEU A 39 3.78 7.38 17.93
N LEU A 40 3.63 6.07 18.15
CA LEU A 40 2.75 5.55 19.19
C LEU A 40 3.22 5.98 20.59
N GLY A 41 4.53 5.95 20.85
CA GLY A 41 5.12 6.42 22.10
C GLY A 41 4.94 7.92 22.35
N ALA A 42 4.85 8.72 21.29
CA ALA A 42 4.53 10.14 21.35
C ALA A 42 3.02 10.44 21.50
N GLY A 43 2.17 9.41 21.55
CA GLY A 43 0.72 9.55 21.66
C GLY A 43 0.02 9.91 20.35
N PHE A 44 0.70 9.79 19.20
CA PHE A 44 0.09 10.01 17.89
C PHE A 44 -1.02 8.99 17.65
N ARG A 45 -2.19 9.48 17.22
CA ARG A 45 -3.35 8.65 16.87
C ARG A 45 -3.55 8.68 15.36
N PHE A 46 -3.45 7.52 14.73
CA PHE A 46 -3.73 7.38 13.30
C PHE A 46 -5.23 7.60 13.05
N GLN A 47 -5.55 8.46 12.09
CA GLN A 47 -6.93 8.64 11.62
C GLN A 47 -7.48 7.35 10.99
N TYR A 48 -6.61 6.62 10.28
CA TYR A 48 -6.90 5.32 9.69
C TYR A 48 -5.89 4.29 10.22
N PRO A 49 -6.20 3.60 11.34
CA PRO A 49 -5.27 2.67 11.98
C PRO A 49 -5.05 1.38 11.18
N ALA A 50 -6.01 0.99 10.32
CA ALA A 50 -5.88 -0.16 9.44
C ALA A 50 -6.05 0.24 7.96
N LEU A 51 -5.46 -0.57 7.08
CA LEU A 51 -5.52 -0.37 5.63
C LEU A 51 -6.96 -0.31 5.08
N PRO A 52 -7.92 -1.15 5.51
CA PRO A 52 -9.30 -1.05 5.04
C PRO A 52 -9.95 0.30 5.31
N ASP A 53 -9.67 0.91 6.48
CA ASP A 53 -10.25 2.20 6.87
C ASP A 53 -9.78 3.31 5.90
N ALA A 54 -8.48 3.31 5.59
CA ALA A 54 -7.89 4.26 4.65
C ALA A 54 -8.42 4.05 3.23
N LEU A 55 -8.51 2.80 2.77
CA LEU A 55 -9.03 2.49 1.44
C LEU A 55 -10.50 2.87 1.30
N GLN A 56 -11.32 2.63 2.32
CA GLN A 56 -12.72 3.04 2.30
C GLN A 56 -12.84 4.56 2.20
N SER A 57 -12.05 5.32 2.95
CA SER A 57 -12.07 6.79 2.85
C SER A 57 -11.68 7.30 1.46
N ILE A 58 -10.69 6.70 0.81
CA ILE A 58 -10.22 7.15 -0.51
C ILE A 58 -11.22 6.80 -1.62
N LEU A 59 -11.91 5.67 -1.48
CA LEU A 59 -12.80 5.14 -2.51
C LEU A 59 -14.27 5.54 -2.32
N ALA A 60 -14.62 6.15 -1.18
CA ALA A 60 -15.99 6.58 -0.88
C ALA A 60 -16.34 7.99 -1.38
N ASP A 61 -15.34 8.80 -1.73
CA ASP A 61 -15.56 10.11 -2.37
C ASP A 61 -15.71 9.90 -3.90
N ASP A 62 -16.97 9.73 -4.35
CA ASP A 62 -17.41 9.89 -5.76
C ASP A 62 -17.94 11.31 -6.00
#